data_AF-A0A933BCM5-F1
#
_entry.id   AF-A0A933BCM5-F1
#
_cell.length_a   1.000
_cell.length_b   1.000
_cell.length_c   1.000
_cell.angle_alpha   90.00
_cell.angle_beta   90.00
_cell.angle_gamma   90.00
#
_symmetry.space_group_name_H-M   'P 1'
#
loop_
_entity.id
_entity.type
_entity.pdbx_description
1 polymer ?
#
loop_
_entity_poly.entity_id
_entity_poly.type
_entity_poly.pdbx_seq_one_letter_code
_entity_poly.pdbx_strand_id
1 'polypeptide(L)'
;MTLRTLPVLLALLVPAALPVAAQKGPLQLAGTWDAETPDGPRTVIIRADSSASYGDETVRWRVVGDSIHIAFGDEWMVYRYQLKGNRLTLSGGDLEDPISLKRTGPPQPRAEGVPLPEAPPADRRGIGANGKAPAPTRSGGSRQG
;
A
#
# COMPACT_ATOMS: atom_id res chain seq x y z
N MET A 1 40.31 -44.93 46.67
CA MET A 1 39.72 -43.57 46.73
C MET A 1 39.05 -43.29 45.39
N THR A 2 37.72 -43.17 45.39
CA THR A 2 36.87 -42.92 44.22
C THR A 2 36.67 -41.42 44.02
N LEU A 3 36.84 -40.91 42.79
CA LEU A 3 36.35 -39.56 42.39
C LEU A 3 35.99 -39.66 40.89
N ARG A 4 34.72 -39.95 40.57
CA ARG A 4 33.63 -39.00 40.22
C ARG A 4 33.87 -38.22 38.94
N THR A 5 33.29 -38.74 37.86
CA THR A 5 32.98 -38.07 36.60
C THR A 5 32.12 -36.81 36.82
N LEU A 6 32.46 -35.72 36.11
CA LEU A 6 31.62 -34.53 35.96
C LEU A 6 31.32 -34.34 34.46
N PRO A 7 30.07 -34.04 34.07
CA PRO A 7 29.65 -34.09 32.68
C PRO A 7 29.99 -32.78 31.94
N VAL A 8 30.30 -32.96 30.66
CA VAL A 8 30.40 -31.94 29.63
C VAL A 8 29.05 -31.21 29.50
N LEU A 9 29.03 -29.89 29.70
CA LEU A 9 27.88 -29.05 29.34
C LEU A 9 28.24 -28.27 28.08
N LEU A 10 27.79 -28.80 26.94
CA LEU A 10 27.87 -28.17 25.63
C LEU A 10 26.75 -27.11 25.53
N ALA A 11 27.11 -25.83 25.65
CA ALA A 11 26.17 -24.74 25.40
C ALA A 11 26.04 -24.48 23.89
N LEU A 12 25.01 -25.06 23.28
CA LEU A 12 24.58 -24.76 21.91
C LEU A 12 23.92 -23.37 21.88
N LEU A 13 24.66 -22.38 21.40
CA LEU A 13 24.16 -21.04 21.12
C LEU A 13 23.41 -21.08 19.78
N VAL A 14 22.07 -21.15 19.82
CA VAL A 14 21.23 -21.03 18.61
C VAL A 14 20.96 -19.54 18.38
N PRO A 15 21.50 -18.90 17.33
CA PRO A 15 21.08 -17.55 16.97
C PRO A 15 19.66 -17.63 16.40
N ALA A 16 18.68 -17.16 17.16
CA ALA A 16 17.34 -16.89 16.66
C ALA A 16 17.40 -15.73 15.66
N ALA A 17 17.58 -16.03 14.37
CA ALA A 17 17.38 -15.07 13.31
C ALA A 17 15.89 -14.74 13.24
N LEU A 18 15.51 -13.56 13.74
CA LEU A 18 14.16 -13.04 13.55
C LEU A 18 13.94 -12.82 12.04
N PRO A 19 12.86 -13.34 11.43
CA PRO A 19 12.53 -12.95 10.07
C PRO A 19 12.17 -11.45 10.10
N VAL A 20 13.02 -10.63 9.48
CA VAL A 20 12.62 -9.27 9.09
C VAL A 20 11.49 -9.47 8.09
N ALA A 21 10.25 -9.34 8.55
CA ALA A 21 9.12 -9.21 7.66
C ALA A 21 9.35 -7.95 6.85
N ALA A 22 9.80 -8.11 5.59
CA ALA A 22 9.91 -7.02 4.65
C ALA A 22 8.53 -6.35 4.57
N GLN A 23 8.41 -5.19 5.20
CA GLN A 23 7.18 -4.41 5.20
C GLN A 23 6.78 -4.24 3.74
N LYS A 24 5.54 -4.62 3.38
CA LYS A 24 4.94 -4.36 2.06
C LYS A 24 4.79 -2.86 1.89
N GLY A 25 5.91 -2.19 1.65
CA GLY A 25 6.00 -0.75 1.52
C GLY A 25 5.55 -0.30 0.14
N PRO A 26 5.30 1.01 -0.03
CA PRO A 26 4.94 1.65 -1.31
C PRO A 26 5.86 1.24 -2.47
N LEU A 27 7.15 1.03 -2.17
CA LEU A 27 8.17 0.61 -3.12
C LEU A 27 7.83 -0.71 -3.84
N GLN A 28 7.11 -1.63 -3.19
CA GLN A 28 6.77 -2.91 -3.82
C GLN A 28 5.68 -2.76 -4.89
N LEU A 29 4.84 -1.72 -4.80
CA LEU A 29 3.81 -1.46 -5.81
C LEU A 29 4.36 -0.71 -7.02
N ALA A 30 5.50 -0.01 -6.87
CA ALA A 30 6.07 0.78 -7.95
C ALA A 30 6.40 -0.10 -9.16
N GLY A 31 5.92 0.27 -10.35
CA GLY A 31 6.01 -0.53 -11.57
C GLY A 31 5.16 0.00 -12.72
N THR A 32 5.40 -0.53 -13.91
CA THR A 32 4.47 -0.47 -15.03
C THR A 32 3.62 -1.73 -15.01
N TRP A 33 2.32 -1.55 -15.19
CA TRP A 33 1.28 -2.57 -15.01
C TRP A 33 0.31 -2.53 -16.16
N ASP A 34 -0.12 -3.69 -16.65
CA ASP A 34 -1.25 -3.81 -17.56
C ASP A 34 -2.49 -4.22 -16.78
N ALA A 35 -3.55 -3.42 -16.84
CA ALA A 35 -4.86 -3.70 -16.30
C ALA A 35 -5.78 -4.22 -17.41
N GLU A 36 -6.47 -5.33 -17.16
CA GLU A 36 -7.55 -5.79 -18.03
C GLU A 36 -8.82 -5.02 -17.67
N THR A 37 -9.36 -4.25 -18.62
CA THR A 37 -10.60 -3.49 -18.46
C THR A 37 -11.62 -3.93 -19.52
N PRO A 38 -12.93 -3.66 -19.34
CA PRO A 38 -13.94 -3.95 -20.37
C PRO A 38 -13.64 -3.31 -21.73
N ASP A 39 -12.98 -2.15 -21.73
CA ASP A 39 -12.58 -1.43 -22.95
C ASP A 39 -11.24 -1.89 -23.54
N GLY A 40 -10.66 -2.98 -23.00
CA GLY A 40 -9.37 -3.53 -23.39
C GLY A 40 -8.25 -3.28 -22.38
N PRO A 41 -7.02 -3.74 -22.67
CA PRO A 41 -5.89 -3.58 -21.77
C PRO A 41 -5.49 -2.10 -21.64
N ARG A 42 -5.20 -1.66 -20.42
CA ARG A 42 -4.77 -0.29 -20.10
C ARG A 42 -3.48 -0.31 -19.30
N THR A 43 -2.54 0.55 -19.67
CA THR A 43 -1.29 0.69 -18.91
C THR A 43 -1.49 1.61 -17.71
N VAL A 44 -1.05 1.14 -16.54
CA VAL A 44 -0.99 1.86 -15.28
C VAL A 44 0.48 1.96 -14.86
N ILE A 45 0.94 3.15 -14.51
CA ILE A 45 2.30 3.36 -14.00
C ILE A 45 2.20 3.81 -12.56
N ILE A 46 2.63 2.98 -11.61
CA ILE A 46 2.66 3.30 -10.17
C ILE A 46 4.09 3.72 -9.82
N ARG A 47 4.28 4.93 -9.31
CA ARG A 47 5.61 5.46 -8.98
C ARG A 47 5.81 5.58 -7.47
N ALA A 48 7.05 5.41 -7.03
CA ALA A 48 7.41 5.47 -5.61
C ALA A 48 7.24 6.86 -4.98
N ASP A 49 7.10 7.91 -5.78
CA ASP A 49 6.91 9.31 -5.36
C ASP A 49 5.45 9.65 -5.00
N SER A 50 4.61 8.64 -4.80
CA SER A 50 3.16 8.77 -4.56
C SER A 50 2.35 9.27 -5.76
N SER A 51 2.90 9.27 -6.97
CA SER A 51 2.11 9.44 -8.21
C SER A 51 1.79 8.13 -8.89
N ALA A 52 0.66 8.09 -9.58
CA ALA A 52 0.34 7.04 -10.54
C ALA A 52 -0.20 7.67 -11.83
N SER A 53 -0.03 6.99 -12.96
CA SER A 53 -0.65 7.38 -14.23
C SER A 53 -1.56 6.29 -14.76
N TYR A 54 -2.69 6.69 -15.33
CA TYR A 54 -3.64 5.84 -16.05
C TYR A 54 -4.15 6.59 -17.27
N GLY A 55 -3.81 6.10 -18.47
CA GLY A 55 -3.97 6.90 -19.68
C GLY A 55 -3.19 8.22 -19.57
N ASP A 56 -3.87 9.34 -19.84
CA ASP A 56 -3.30 10.70 -19.76
C ASP A 56 -3.40 11.33 -18.36
N GLU A 57 -4.08 10.65 -17.43
CA GLU A 57 -4.28 11.17 -16.07
C GLU A 57 -3.08 10.84 -15.18
N THR A 58 -2.73 11.78 -14.30
CA THR A 58 -1.81 11.56 -13.19
C THR A 58 -2.53 11.83 -11.89
N VAL A 59 -2.51 10.86 -10.98
CA VAL A 59 -3.20 10.91 -9.68
C VAL A 59 -2.22 10.71 -8.54
N ARG A 60 -2.63 11.11 -7.34
CA ARG A 60 -1.89 10.81 -6.10
C ARG A 60 -2.37 9.49 -5.50
N TRP A 61 -1.46 8.73 -4.89
CA TRP A 61 -1.81 7.54 -4.13
C TRP A 61 -1.01 7.38 -2.84
N ARG A 62 -1.53 6.57 -1.91
CA ARG A 62 -0.82 6.14 -0.70
C ARG A 62 -1.26 4.75 -0.26
N VAL A 63 -0.38 4.02 0.42
CA VAL A 63 -0.74 2.77 1.11
C VAL A 63 -1.03 3.07 2.57
N VAL A 64 -2.16 2.56 3.07
CA VAL A 64 -2.55 2.62 4.47
C VAL A 64 -2.98 1.21 4.89
N GLY A 65 -2.14 0.53 5.68
CA GLY A 65 -2.36 -0.87 6.03
C GLY A 65 -2.39 -1.78 4.79
N ASP A 66 -3.51 -2.48 4.58
CA ASP A 66 -3.78 -3.38 3.45
C ASP A 66 -4.54 -2.70 2.29
N SER A 67 -4.65 -1.37 2.33
CA SER A 67 -5.42 -0.58 1.38
C SER A 67 -4.56 0.41 0.61
N ILE A 68 -4.89 0.62 -0.67
CA ILE A 68 -4.39 1.70 -1.51
C ILE A 68 -5.48 2.78 -1.55
N HIS A 69 -5.09 4.00 -1.23
CA HIS A 69 -5.95 5.17 -1.37
C HIS A 69 -5.51 5.91 -2.63
N ILE A 70 -6.42 6.17 -3.55
CA ILE A 70 -6.19 6.89 -4.80
C ILE A 70 -6.99 8.20 -4.75
N ALA A 71 -6.35 9.31 -5.07
CA ALA A 71 -7.00 10.60 -5.10
C ALA A 71 -7.74 10.76 -6.44
N PHE A 72 -9.05 10.95 -6.38
CA PHE A 72 -9.86 11.36 -7.51
C PHE A 72 -10.54 12.68 -7.14
N GLY A 73 -10.08 13.77 -7.76
CA GLY A 73 -10.45 15.13 -7.33
C GLY A 73 -10.06 15.37 -5.87
N ASP A 74 -11.03 15.80 -5.07
CA ASP A 74 -10.85 16.17 -3.65
C ASP A 74 -11.16 15.04 -2.66
N GLU A 75 -11.23 13.80 -3.14
CA GLU A 75 -11.58 12.63 -2.34
C GLU A 75 -10.57 11.49 -2.46
N TRP A 76 -10.41 10.73 -1.37
CA TRP A 76 -9.71 9.45 -1.40
C TRP A 76 -10.67 8.32 -1.73
N MET A 77 -10.50 7.68 -2.88
CA MET A 77 -11.08 6.36 -3.15
C MET A 77 -10.19 5.28 -2.54
N VAL A 78 -10.79 4.28 -1.88
CA VAL A 78 -10.05 3.29 -1.07
C VAL A 78 -10.30 1.89 -1.61
N TYR A 79 -9.22 1.20 -1.95
CA TYR A 79 -9.23 -0.18 -2.43
C TYR A 79 -8.39 -1.06 -1.53
N ARG A 80 -8.84 -2.29 -1.28
CA ARG A 80 -7.94 -3.33 -0.75
C ARG A 80 -6.99 -3.79 -1.85
N TYR A 81 -5.77 -4.16 -1.48
CA TYR A 81 -4.82 -4.70 -2.44
C TYR A 81 -4.20 -6.02 -2.00
N GLN A 82 -3.92 -6.88 -2.98
CA GLN A 82 -3.07 -8.05 -2.81
C GLN A 82 -1.97 -8.04 -3.87
N LEU A 83 -0.72 -8.09 -3.41
CA LEU A 83 0.45 -8.23 -4.28
C LEU A 83 1.01 -9.65 -4.15
N LYS A 84 1.08 -10.38 -5.27
CA LYS A 84 1.70 -11.71 -5.41
C LYS A 84 2.64 -11.71 -6.62
N GLY A 85 3.93 -11.52 -6.37
CA GLY A 85 4.94 -11.42 -7.42
C GLY A 85 4.60 -10.29 -8.41
N ASN A 86 4.35 -10.66 -9.66
CA ASN A 86 4.02 -9.73 -10.75
C ASN A 86 2.51 -9.53 -10.95
N ARG A 87 1.68 -9.93 -9.98
CA ARG A 87 0.23 -9.72 -10.04
C ARG A 87 -0.24 -8.87 -8.86
N LEU A 88 -0.91 -7.77 -9.17
CA LEU A 88 -1.58 -6.89 -8.22
C LEU A 88 -3.09 -7.07 -8.41
N THR A 89 -3.81 -7.40 -7.35
CA THR A 89 -5.28 -7.47 -7.36
C THR A 89 -5.83 -6.36 -6.49
N LEU A 90 -6.77 -5.58 -7.03
CA LEU A 90 -7.51 -4.54 -6.31
C LEU A 90 -8.96 -4.97 -6.13
N SER A 91 -9.56 -4.63 -4.99
CA SER A 91 -10.97 -4.93 -4.71
C SER A 91 -11.63 -3.93 -3.76
N GLY A 92 -12.96 -3.92 -3.76
CA GLY A 92 -13.76 -2.97 -2.98
C GLY A 92 -13.79 -1.59 -3.64
N GLY A 93 -14.02 -0.54 -2.84
CA GLY A 93 -14.23 0.80 -3.38
C GLY A 93 -15.48 0.85 -4.26
N ASP A 94 -15.31 1.35 -5.47
CA ASP A 94 -16.31 1.44 -6.53
C ASP A 94 -16.25 0.26 -7.54
N LEU A 95 -15.38 -0.73 -7.32
CA LEU A 95 -15.28 -1.90 -8.18
C LEU A 95 -16.41 -2.90 -7.88
N GLU A 96 -17.17 -3.29 -8.90
CA GLU A 96 -18.16 -4.37 -8.82
C GLU A 96 -17.47 -5.72 -8.56
N ASP A 97 -16.41 -6.00 -9.31
CA ASP A 97 -15.57 -7.19 -9.18
C ASP A 97 -14.08 -6.84 -8.97
N PRO A 98 -13.29 -7.69 -8.31
CA PRO A 98 -11.85 -7.48 -8.20
C PRO A 98 -11.16 -7.41 -9.57
N ILE A 99 -10.30 -6.40 -9.76
CA ILE A 99 -9.48 -6.27 -10.98
C ILE A 99 -8.07 -6.78 -10.71
N SER A 100 -7.44 -7.36 -11.73
CA SER A 100 -6.05 -7.82 -11.65
C SER A 100 -5.18 -7.11 -12.68
N LEU A 101 -4.04 -6.63 -12.22
CA LEU A 101 -3.01 -6.00 -13.01
C LEU A 101 -1.77 -6.89 -13.07
N LYS A 102 -1.16 -6.98 -14.26
CA LYS A 102 0.09 -7.71 -14.50
C LYS A 102 1.25 -6.73 -14.62
N ARG A 103 2.29 -6.91 -13.81
CA ARG A 103 3.51 -6.09 -13.89
C ARG A 103 4.25 -6.42 -15.19
N THR A 104 4.58 -5.40 -15.95
CA THR A 104 5.29 -5.51 -17.24
C THR A 104 6.67 -4.87 -17.22
N GLY A 105 6.97 -4.03 -16.22
CA GLY A 105 8.31 -3.43 -16.11
C GLY A 105 8.50 -2.53 -14.90
N PRO A 106 9.67 -1.88 -14.81
CA PRO A 106 9.89 -0.79 -13.86
C PRO A 106 8.94 0.39 -14.17
N PRO A 107 8.67 1.28 -13.22
CA PRO A 107 7.86 2.46 -13.48
C PRO A 107 8.62 3.47 -14.32
N GLN A 108 7.99 3.96 -15.40
CA GLN A 108 8.51 5.13 -16.11
C GLN A 108 8.42 6.37 -15.19
N PRO A 109 9.43 7.25 -15.13
CA PRO A 109 9.34 8.51 -14.39
C PRO A 109 8.13 9.36 -14.79
N ARG A 110 7.67 10.23 -13.88
CA ARG A 110 6.67 11.24 -14.25
C ARG A 110 7.33 12.21 -15.23
N ALA A 111 6.59 12.65 -16.25
CA ALA A 111 7.10 13.63 -17.19
C ALA A 111 7.57 14.90 -16.45
N GLU A 112 8.64 15.50 -16.95
CA GLU A 112 9.19 16.72 -16.38
C GLU A 112 8.14 17.84 -16.42
N GLY A 113 8.09 18.65 -15.36
CA GLY A 113 7.13 19.75 -15.25
C GLY A 113 5.69 19.35 -14.87
N VAL A 114 5.32 18.06 -14.93
CA VAL A 114 4.02 17.61 -14.40
C VAL A 114 4.11 17.59 -12.87
N PRO A 115 3.29 18.38 -12.14
CA PRO A 115 3.30 18.36 -10.69
C PRO A 115 2.68 17.07 -10.15
N LEU A 116 3.07 16.68 -8.94
CA LEU A 116 2.31 15.69 -8.17
C LEU A 116 0.99 16.33 -7.73
N PRO A 117 -0.18 15.76 -8.07
CA PRO A 117 -1.47 16.30 -7.61
C PRO A 117 -1.50 16.44 -6.10
N GLU A 118 -2.19 17.47 -5.59
CA GLU A 118 -2.34 17.68 -4.15
C GLU A 118 -3.04 16.49 -3.48
N ALA A 119 -2.73 16.27 -2.20
CA ALA A 119 -3.36 15.22 -1.43
C ALA A 119 -4.71 15.71 -0.90
N PRO A 120 -5.81 14.98 -1.11
CA PRO A 120 -7.05 15.28 -0.41
C PRO A 120 -6.86 15.26 1.11
N PRO A 121 -7.66 16.04 1.87
CA PRO A 121 -7.68 15.97 3.33
C PRO A 121 -7.83 14.53 3.83
N ALA A 122 -7.11 14.17 4.90
CA ALA A 122 -7.00 12.78 5.35
C ALA A 122 -8.34 12.18 5.81
N ASP A 123 -9.27 13.04 6.25
CA ASP A 123 -10.62 12.73 6.72
C ASP A 123 -11.64 12.56 5.58
N ARG A 124 -11.37 13.11 4.39
CA ARG A 124 -12.20 12.94 3.19
C ARG A 124 -11.92 11.61 2.49
N ARG A 125 -12.48 10.54 3.04
CA ARG A 125 -12.53 9.22 2.39
C ARG A 125 -13.86 9.06 1.66
N GLY A 126 -13.80 8.84 0.35
CA GLY A 126 -14.94 8.37 -0.44
C GLY A 126 -15.43 7.02 0.08
N ILE A 127 -16.67 6.68 -0.24
CA ILE A 127 -17.34 5.45 0.22
C ILE A 127 -16.61 4.23 -0.36
N GLY A 128 -15.64 3.67 0.38
CA GLY A 128 -14.86 2.51 -0.10
C GLY A 128 -14.40 1.53 0.99
N ALA A 129 -14.67 1.82 2.26
CA ALA A 129 -14.38 0.90 3.36
C ALA A 129 -15.58 0.83 4.30
N ASN A 130 -16.40 -0.22 4.17
CA ASN A 130 -17.44 -0.65 5.11
C ASN A 130 -17.79 0.38 6.20
N GLY A 131 -18.65 1.34 5.87
CA GLY A 131 -19.51 2.10 6.79
C GLY A 131 -19.04 2.39 8.22
N LYS A 132 -17.77 2.68 8.47
CA LYS A 132 -17.33 3.19 9.78
C LYS A 132 -16.35 4.33 9.58
N ALA A 133 -16.89 5.54 9.72
CA ALA A 133 -16.11 6.74 9.92
C ALA A 133 -15.06 6.49 11.02
N PRO A 134 -13.84 7.02 10.89
CA PRO A 134 -12.94 7.05 12.03
C PRO A 134 -13.65 7.90 13.11
N ALA A 135 -13.64 7.44 14.36
CA ALA A 135 -14.20 8.21 15.46
C ALA A 135 -13.61 9.63 15.41
N PRO A 136 -14.42 10.70 15.51
CA PRO A 136 -13.87 12.04 15.59
C PRO A 136 -12.93 12.07 16.79
N THR A 137 -11.66 12.36 16.54
CA THR A 137 -10.72 12.69 17.61
C THR A 137 -11.34 13.86 18.35
N ARG A 138 -11.82 13.58 19.56
CA ARG A 138 -12.40 14.57 20.46
C ARG A 138 -11.32 15.61 20.74
N SER A 139 -11.30 16.67 19.94
CA SER A 139 -10.52 17.88 20.21
C SER A 139 -10.98 18.35 21.59
N GLY A 140 -10.07 18.24 22.56
CA GLY A 140 -10.30 18.51 23.96
C GLY A 140 -10.96 19.87 24.15
N GLY A 141 -11.93 19.91 25.05
CA GLY A 141 -12.53 21.15 25.47
C GLY A 141 -11.48 22.11 26.03
N SER A 142 -11.72 23.40 25.79
CA SER A 142 -11.24 24.44 26.67
C SER A 142 -12.41 25.38 26.90
N ARG A 143 -13.01 25.25 28.09
CA ARG A 143 -13.74 26.32 28.75
C ARG A 143 -12.84 27.53 28.81
N GLN A 144 -13.26 28.67 28.28
CA GLN A 144 -12.99 30.05 28.75
C GLN A 144 -14.06 30.92 28.05
N GLY A 145 -14.90 31.71 28.71
CA GLY A 145 -15.12 31.99 30.13
C GLY A 145 -16.54 32.49 30.35
#